data_AF-A0A536JLY9-F1
#
_entry.id   AF-A0A536JLY9-F1
#
_cell.length_a   1.000
_cell.length_b   1.000
_cell.length_c   1.000
_cell.angle_alpha   90.00
_cell.angle_beta   90.00
_cell.angle_gamma   90.00
#
_symmetry.space_group_name_H-M   'P 1'
#
loop_
_entity.id
_entity.type
_entity.pdbx_description
1 polymer ?
#
loop_
_entity_poly.entity_id
_entity_poly.type
_entity_poly.pdbx_seq_one_letter_code
_entity_poly.pdbx_strand_id
1 'polypeptide(L)'
;MTSFFGTRRAAGVWGIAFVVLLFVSAAIVSLPTASESSDRIASFYKAHGQLIVIQQVLGAIALVPLTAFILSLRPNRWLRPALVVFAAVELVTNVVPLVILAAADRATSLTLVEDLADSALFAATAVLVVAGTLAEPVWLRAVAVLVAGTCALRAILAPLGVSALDALAPLAFVALILLLSIRVLAGAGGGRVGPAEDPA
;
A
#
# COMPACT_ATOMS: atom_id res chain seq x y z
N MET A 1 -29.09 7.32 -3.39
CA MET A 1 -28.00 6.68 -4.16
C MET A 1 -27.33 5.64 -3.27
N THR A 2 -27.77 4.40 -3.39
CA THR A 2 -27.12 3.22 -2.80
C THR A 2 -25.75 3.08 -3.45
N SER A 3 -24.69 3.31 -2.68
CA SER A 3 -23.33 3.12 -3.18
C SER A 3 -23.15 1.65 -3.54
N PHE A 4 -22.47 1.38 -4.65
CA PHE A 4 -22.07 0.05 -5.09
C PHE A 4 -21.22 -0.72 -4.04
N PHE A 5 -20.86 -0.07 -2.92
CA PHE A 5 -19.90 -0.53 -1.90
C PHE A 5 -20.52 -0.82 -0.51
N GLY A 6 -21.85 -0.90 -0.39
CA GLY A 6 -22.51 -1.24 0.88
C GLY A 6 -22.63 -0.09 1.88
N THR A 7 -23.04 -0.39 3.12
CA THR A 7 -23.17 0.59 4.22
C THR A 7 -21.80 1.16 4.61
N ARG A 8 -21.75 2.33 5.28
CA ARG A 8 -20.46 2.93 5.75
C ARG A 8 -19.62 1.98 6.63
N ARG A 9 -20.24 0.98 7.26
CA ARG A 9 -19.51 -0.05 8.01
C ARG A 9 -18.86 -1.07 7.08
N ALA A 10 -19.53 -1.46 5.98
CA ALA A 10 -18.96 -2.34 4.96
C ALA A 10 -17.68 -1.74 4.33
N ALA A 11 -17.55 -0.42 4.32
CA ALA A 11 -16.38 0.27 3.84
C ALA A 11 -15.07 -0.13 4.56
N GLY A 12 -15.10 -0.29 5.89
CA GLY A 12 -13.90 -0.68 6.66
C GLY A 12 -13.49 -2.15 6.45
N VAL A 13 -14.40 -3.01 5.97
CA VAL A 13 -14.06 -4.40 5.61
C VAL A 13 -13.10 -4.43 4.42
N TRP A 14 -13.22 -3.49 3.49
CA TRP A 14 -12.29 -3.39 2.35
C TRP A 14 -10.85 -3.16 2.80
N GLY A 15 -10.62 -2.31 3.79
CA GLY A 15 -9.26 -2.08 4.30
C GLY A 15 -8.71 -3.31 5.03
N ILE A 16 -9.54 -4.07 5.76
CA ILE A 16 -9.13 -5.35 6.35
C ILE A 16 -8.80 -6.38 5.27
N ALA A 17 -9.64 -6.50 4.23
CA ALA A 17 -9.41 -7.42 3.12
C ALA A 17 -8.08 -7.12 2.40
N PHE A 18 -7.76 -5.85 2.21
CA PHE A 18 -6.45 -5.42 1.70
C PHE A 18 -5.30 -5.90 2.58
N VAL A 19 -5.39 -5.67 3.90
CA VAL A 19 -4.34 -6.09 4.86
C VAL A 19 -4.14 -7.60 4.82
N VAL A 20 -5.23 -8.38 4.79
CA VAL A 20 -5.15 -9.85 4.70
C VAL A 20 -4.49 -10.29 3.40
N LEU A 21 -4.89 -9.71 2.25
CA LEU A 21 -4.28 -10.04 0.96
C LEU A 21 -2.79 -9.70 0.93
N LEU A 22 -2.37 -8.58 1.51
CA LEU A 22 -0.95 -8.24 1.62
C LEU A 22 -0.17 -9.26 2.45
N PHE A 23 -0.68 -9.68 3.62
CA PHE A 23 0.00 -10.70 4.43
C PHE A 23 0.08 -12.04 3.73
N VAL A 24 -0.98 -12.45 3.02
CA VAL A 24 -0.96 -13.67 2.21
C VAL A 24 0.09 -13.56 1.10
N SER A 25 0.12 -12.44 0.38
CA SER A 25 1.10 -12.18 -0.69
C SER A 25 2.54 -12.22 -0.16
N ALA A 26 2.80 -11.55 0.96
CA ALA A 26 4.13 -11.51 1.59
C ALA A 26 4.59 -12.87 2.14
N ALA A 27 3.67 -13.78 2.45
CA ALA A 27 3.98 -15.11 2.95
C ALA A 27 4.34 -16.13 1.84
N ILE A 28 4.09 -15.80 0.56
CA ILE A 28 4.33 -16.71 -0.57
C ILE A 28 5.82 -16.84 -0.85
N VAL A 29 6.47 -15.73 -1.23
CA VAL A 29 7.90 -15.73 -1.51
C VAL A 29 8.50 -14.32 -1.34
N SER A 30 9.72 -14.26 -0.83
CA SER A 30 10.50 -13.01 -0.85
C SER A 30 11.36 -12.98 -2.10
N LEU A 31 11.24 -11.92 -2.90
CA LEU A 31 12.05 -11.73 -4.10
C LEU A 31 13.47 -11.31 -3.73
N PRO A 32 14.49 -11.76 -4.49
CA PRO A 32 15.87 -11.34 -4.27
C PRO A 32 16.06 -9.87 -4.65
N THR A 33 16.96 -9.17 -3.95
CA THR A 33 17.28 -7.76 -4.21
C THR A 33 18.62 -7.60 -4.92
N ALA A 34 18.94 -6.39 -5.41
CA ALA A 34 20.21 -6.15 -6.12
C ALA A 34 21.46 -6.27 -5.26
N SER A 35 21.29 -6.48 -3.94
CA SER A 35 22.40 -6.80 -3.02
C SER A 35 22.86 -8.26 -3.11
N GLU A 36 22.09 -9.14 -3.76
CA GLU A 36 22.44 -10.54 -3.98
C GLU A 36 23.26 -10.75 -5.28
N SER A 37 23.96 -11.89 -5.38
CA SER A 37 24.77 -12.20 -6.57
C SER A 37 23.91 -12.50 -7.80
N SER A 38 24.40 -12.14 -8.99
CA SER A 38 23.70 -12.36 -10.27
C SER A 38 23.27 -13.82 -10.50
N ASP A 39 24.13 -14.78 -10.15
CA ASP A 39 23.82 -16.21 -10.29
C ASP A 39 22.66 -16.64 -9.38
N ARG A 40 22.58 -16.04 -8.18
CA ARG A 40 21.51 -16.30 -7.21
C ARG A 40 20.19 -15.70 -7.66
N ILE A 41 20.21 -14.46 -8.16
CA ILE A 41 19.02 -13.80 -8.73
C ILE A 41 18.48 -14.63 -9.91
N ALA A 42 19.33 -15.00 -10.88
CA ALA A 42 18.90 -15.72 -12.07
C ALA A 42 18.38 -17.14 -11.76
N SER A 43 19.02 -17.85 -10.82
CA SER A 43 18.57 -19.18 -10.40
C SER A 43 17.25 -19.13 -9.63
N PHE A 44 17.03 -18.12 -8.79
CA PHE A 44 15.77 -17.92 -8.08
C PHE A 44 14.60 -17.73 -9.04
N TYR A 45 14.71 -16.80 -10.00
CA TYR A 45 13.65 -16.54 -10.97
C TYR A 45 13.32 -17.77 -11.83
N LYS A 46 14.33 -18.58 -12.18
CA LYS A 46 14.13 -19.88 -12.88
C LYS A 46 13.40 -20.91 -12.02
N ALA A 47 13.71 -20.97 -10.72
CA ALA A 47 13.14 -21.96 -9.81
C ALA A 47 11.72 -21.61 -9.33
N HIS A 48 11.38 -20.32 -9.24
CA HIS A 48 10.18 -19.85 -8.56
C HIS A 48 9.18 -19.10 -9.44
N GLY A 49 9.34 -19.10 -10.77
CA GLY A 49 8.52 -18.29 -11.70
C GLY A 49 7.00 -18.35 -11.45
N GLN A 50 6.43 -19.52 -11.19
CA GLN A 50 4.98 -19.63 -10.91
C GLN A 50 4.56 -18.89 -9.63
N LEU A 51 5.36 -18.97 -8.57
CA LEU A 51 5.08 -18.26 -7.30
C LEU A 51 5.17 -16.74 -7.49
N ILE A 52 6.15 -16.28 -8.29
CA ILE A 52 6.31 -14.87 -8.63
C ILE A 52 5.05 -14.35 -9.33
N VAL A 53 4.57 -15.06 -10.35
CA VAL A 53 3.34 -14.67 -11.08
C VAL A 53 2.14 -14.59 -10.13
N ILE A 54 1.96 -15.59 -9.26
CA ILE A 54 0.86 -15.59 -8.28
C ILE A 54 0.97 -14.38 -7.35
N GLN A 55 2.16 -14.08 -6.86
CA GLN A 55 2.41 -12.95 -5.98
C GLN A 55 2.08 -11.61 -6.65
N GLN A 56 2.49 -11.39 -7.90
CA GLN A 56 2.18 -10.15 -8.63
C GLN A 56 0.68 -10.01 -8.92
N VAL A 57 0.00 -11.12 -9.24
CA VAL A 57 -1.45 -11.14 -9.44
C VAL A 57 -2.17 -10.79 -8.13
N LEU A 58 -1.73 -11.34 -7.00
CA LEU A 58 -2.30 -11.00 -5.69
C LEU A 58 -2.06 -9.54 -5.30
N GLY A 59 -0.86 -9.00 -5.57
CA GLY A 59 -0.55 -7.57 -5.40
C GLY A 59 -1.50 -6.69 -6.21
N ALA A 60 -1.67 -6.99 -7.50
CA ALA A 60 -2.62 -6.28 -8.36
C ALA A 60 -4.08 -6.41 -7.89
N ILE A 61 -4.50 -7.59 -7.41
CA ILE A 61 -5.84 -7.78 -6.84
C ILE A 61 -6.02 -6.97 -5.56
N ALA A 62 -4.98 -6.84 -4.71
CA ALA A 62 -5.02 -6.08 -3.46
C ALA A 62 -5.28 -4.57 -3.68
N LEU A 63 -4.97 -4.02 -4.85
CA LEU A 63 -5.35 -2.65 -5.19
C LEU A 63 -6.86 -2.41 -5.17
N VAL A 64 -7.69 -3.41 -5.49
CA VAL A 64 -9.15 -3.28 -5.50
C VAL A 64 -9.70 -2.95 -4.10
N PRO A 65 -9.47 -3.76 -3.06
CA PRO A 65 -9.93 -3.45 -1.71
C PRO A 65 -9.28 -2.18 -1.16
N LEU A 66 -8.00 -1.90 -1.45
CA LEU A 66 -7.37 -0.64 -1.02
C LEU A 66 -8.09 0.56 -1.65
N THR A 67 -8.31 0.54 -2.96
CA THR A 67 -8.99 1.62 -3.69
C THR A 67 -10.39 1.84 -3.15
N ALA A 68 -11.17 0.77 -2.97
CA ALA A 68 -12.51 0.85 -2.39
C ALA A 68 -12.47 1.46 -0.97
N PHE A 69 -11.51 1.06 -0.14
CA PHE A 69 -11.33 1.60 1.20
C PHE A 69 -10.94 3.08 1.18
N ILE A 70 -9.93 3.46 0.42
CA ILE A 70 -9.46 4.86 0.35
C ILE A 70 -10.56 5.77 -0.17
N LEU A 71 -11.30 5.37 -1.20
CA LEU A 71 -12.42 6.15 -1.73
C LEU A 71 -13.61 6.27 -0.77
N SER A 72 -13.68 5.41 0.25
CA SER A 72 -14.68 5.50 1.32
C SER A 72 -14.32 6.48 2.44
N LEU A 73 -13.04 6.90 2.52
CA LEU A 73 -12.58 7.89 3.49
C LEU A 73 -13.22 9.25 3.22
N ARG A 74 -13.06 10.16 4.18
CA ARG A 74 -13.55 11.54 4.04
C ARG A 74 -12.90 12.21 2.82
N PRO A 75 -13.70 12.68 1.85
CA PRO A 75 -13.16 13.19 0.59
C PRO A 75 -12.41 14.50 0.81
N ASN A 76 -11.30 14.66 0.08
CA ASN A 76 -10.58 15.91 -0.06
C ASN A 76 -9.92 16.00 -1.44
N ARG A 77 -9.47 17.19 -1.85
CA ARG A 77 -8.95 17.45 -3.21
C ARG A 77 -7.68 16.66 -3.56
N TRP A 78 -6.93 16.17 -2.57
CA TRP A 78 -5.65 15.48 -2.78
C TRP A 78 -5.77 13.95 -2.75
N LEU A 79 -6.88 13.43 -2.22
CA LEU A 79 -7.07 11.98 -2.03
C LEU A 79 -7.02 11.19 -3.34
N ARG A 80 -7.79 11.61 -4.34
CA ARG A 80 -7.86 10.91 -5.63
C ARG A 80 -6.54 11.00 -6.42
N PRO A 81 -5.90 12.17 -6.56
CA PRO A 81 -4.58 12.24 -7.19
C PRO A 81 -3.55 11.35 -6.50
N ALA A 82 -3.48 11.35 -5.17
CA ALA A 82 -2.55 10.52 -4.42
C ALA A 82 -2.81 9.02 -4.63
N LEU A 83 -4.08 8.61 -4.66
CA LEU A 83 -4.48 7.24 -4.95
C LEU A 83 -4.10 6.81 -6.37
N VAL A 84 -4.27 7.68 -7.37
CA VAL A 84 -3.88 7.40 -8.76
C VAL A 84 -2.36 7.23 -8.87
N VAL A 85 -1.58 8.11 -8.24
CA VAL A 85 -0.12 8.00 -8.22
C VAL A 85 0.31 6.70 -7.54
N PHE A 86 -0.25 6.38 -6.36
CA PHE A 86 0.02 5.13 -5.67
C PHE A 86 -0.32 3.92 -6.54
N ALA A 87 -1.52 3.87 -7.11
CA ALA A 87 -1.95 2.74 -7.94
C ALA A 87 -1.09 2.58 -9.19
N ALA A 88 -0.70 3.68 -9.84
CA ALA A 88 0.18 3.63 -11.00
C ALA A 88 1.56 3.05 -10.64
N VAL A 89 2.15 3.50 -9.54
CA VAL A 89 3.45 2.99 -9.08
C VAL A 89 3.35 1.52 -8.65
N GLU A 90 2.29 1.15 -7.93
CA GLU A 90 2.03 -0.23 -7.52
C GLU A 90 1.82 -1.16 -8.72
N LEU A 91 1.19 -0.70 -9.79
CA LEU A 91 1.07 -1.51 -11.01
C LEU A 91 2.44 -1.69 -11.67
N VAL A 92 3.28 -0.66 -11.68
CA VAL A 92 4.66 -0.77 -12.21
C VAL A 92 5.48 -1.74 -11.37
N THR A 93 5.43 -1.67 -10.04
CA THR A 93 6.15 -2.61 -9.15
C THR A 93 5.72 -4.05 -9.39
N ASN A 94 4.43 -4.30 -9.66
CA ASN A 94 3.96 -5.65 -9.98
C ASN A 94 4.40 -6.14 -11.39
N VAL A 95 4.69 -5.23 -12.32
CA VAL A 95 5.12 -5.60 -13.69
C VAL A 95 6.61 -5.95 -13.75
N VAL A 96 7.47 -5.28 -12.98
CA VAL A 96 8.93 -5.46 -13.08
C VAL A 96 9.38 -6.92 -12.84
N PRO A 97 8.91 -7.64 -11.80
CA PRO A 97 9.25 -9.05 -11.61
C PRO A 97 8.82 -9.95 -12.76
N LEU A 98 7.71 -9.62 -13.43
CA LEU A 98 7.25 -10.37 -14.62
C LEU A 98 8.17 -10.13 -15.82
N VAL A 99 8.69 -8.91 -15.98
CA VAL A 99 9.68 -8.57 -17.00
C VAL A 99 11.01 -9.27 -16.72
N ILE A 100 11.46 -9.33 -15.46
CA ILE A 100 12.65 -10.09 -15.05
C ILE A 100 12.49 -11.57 -15.41
N LEU A 101 11.33 -12.15 -15.10
CA LEU A 101 11.03 -13.54 -15.41
C LEU A 101 11.08 -13.81 -16.93
N ALA A 102 10.60 -12.87 -17.75
CA ALA A 102 10.62 -12.98 -19.20
C ALA A 102 11.99 -12.70 -19.85
N ALA A 103 12.82 -11.88 -19.21
CA ALA A 103 14.13 -11.44 -19.70
C ALA A 103 15.25 -11.80 -18.71
N ALA A 104 15.39 -13.10 -18.44
CA ALA A 104 16.31 -13.62 -17.42
C ALA A 104 17.79 -13.26 -17.67
N ASP A 105 18.18 -12.98 -18.92
CA ASP A 105 19.52 -12.49 -19.29
C ASP A 105 19.82 -11.09 -18.73
N ARG A 106 18.78 -10.31 -18.39
CA ARG A 106 18.86 -8.96 -17.84
C ARG A 106 18.45 -8.87 -16.39
N ALA A 107 18.34 -10.01 -15.69
CA ALA A 107 17.79 -10.05 -14.34
C ALA A 107 18.49 -9.05 -13.40
N THR A 108 19.82 -9.02 -13.38
CA THR A 108 20.58 -8.11 -12.51
C THR A 108 20.27 -6.62 -12.75
N SER A 109 20.23 -6.17 -14.01
CA SER A 109 19.98 -4.74 -14.30
C SER A 109 18.51 -4.37 -14.08
N LEU A 110 17.60 -5.32 -14.28
CA LEU A 110 16.18 -5.13 -14.00
C LEU A 110 15.86 -5.17 -12.50
N THR A 111 16.62 -5.89 -11.67
CA THR A 111 16.48 -5.84 -10.21
C THR A 111 16.81 -4.45 -9.65
N LEU A 112 17.71 -3.69 -10.28
CA LEU A 112 17.91 -2.28 -9.92
C LEU A 112 16.67 -1.41 -10.20
N VAL A 113 15.95 -1.73 -11.28
CA VAL A 113 14.67 -1.06 -11.60
C VAL A 113 13.59 -1.47 -10.61
N GLU A 114 13.58 -2.74 -10.18
CA GLU A 114 12.69 -3.25 -9.14
C GLU A 114 12.90 -2.50 -7.81
N ASP A 115 14.16 -2.38 -7.36
CA ASP A 115 14.51 -1.67 -6.13
C ASP A 115 14.12 -0.17 -6.18
N LEU A 116 14.28 0.46 -7.35
CA LEU A 116 13.84 1.84 -7.56
C LEU A 116 12.31 1.97 -7.58
N ALA A 117 11.61 1.00 -8.17
CA ALA A 117 10.16 0.96 -8.17
C ALA A 117 9.60 0.76 -6.76
N ASP A 118 10.20 -0.12 -5.94
CA ASP A 118 9.86 -0.29 -4.52
C ASP A 118 10.05 1.03 -3.76
N SER A 119 11.18 1.70 -3.98
CA SER A 119 11.45 3.02 -3.37
C SER A 119 10.40 4.06 -3.77
N ALA A 120 10.00 4.10 -5.04
CA ALA A 120 8.94 4.96 -5.53
C ALA A 120 7.57 4.63 -4.91
N LEU A 121 7.28 3.34 -4.67
CA LEU A 121 6.06 2.90 -4.03
C LEU A 121 5.96 3.42 -2.59
N PHE A 122 7.05 3.39 -1.83
CA PHE A 122 7.08 3.96 -0.48
C PHE A 122 6.94 5.49 -0.47
N ALA A 123 7.51 6.19 -1.46
CA ALA A 123 7.27 7.62 -1.62
C ALA A 123 5.79 7.92 -1.94
N ALA A 124 5.17 7.16 -2.84
CA ALA A 124 3.75 7.29 -3.16
C ALA A 124 2.86 6.95 -1.95
N THR A 125 3.25 5.95 -1.15
CA THR A 125 2.59 5.57 0.12
C THR A 125 2.60 6.74 1.10
N ALA A 126 3.74 7.42 1.27
CA ALA A 126 3.84 8.59 2.15
C ALA A 126 2.84 9.69 1.75
N VAL A 127 2.75 9.98 0.44
CA VAL A 127 1.79 10.97 -0.10
C VAL A 127 0.35 10.52 0.13
N LEU A 128 0.03 9.26 -0.16
CA LEU A 128 -1.31 8.68 0.01
C LEU A 128 -1.77 8.75 1.47
N VAL A 129 -0.91 8.37 2.41
CA VAL A 129 -1.21 8.37 3.84
C VAL A 129 -1.52 9.78 4.35
N VAL A 130 -0.72 10.77 3.95
CA VAL A 130 -0.98 12.17 4.32
C VAL A 130 -2.29 12.63 3.71
N ALA A 131 -2.50 12.42 2.41
CA ALA A 131 -3.72 12.81 1.71
C ALA A 131 -4.98 12.15 2.29
N GLY A 132 -4.89 10.86 2.65
CA GLY A 132 -5.96 10.05 3.25
C GLY A 132 -6.39 10.51 4.63
N THR A 133 -5.55 11.25 5.34
CA THR A 133 -5.81 11.66 6.74
C THR A 133 -6.03 13.16 6.92
N LEU A 134 -5.96 13.97 5.87
CA LEU A 134 -6.16 15.44 5.96
C LEU A 134 -7.49 15.85 6.63
N ALA A 135 -8.55 15.07 6.45
CA ALA A 135 -9.88 15.33 7.00
C ALA A 135 -10.17 14.58 8.33
N GLU A 136 -9.16 13.93 8.90
CA GLU A 136 -9.23 13.19 10.17
C GLU A 136 -8.81 14.05 11.37
N PRO A 137 -9.16 13.63 12.61
CA PRO A 137 -8.68 14.26 13.85
C PRO A 137 -7.16 14.42 13.91
N VAL A 138 -6.70 15.47 14.61
CA VAL A 138 -5.28 15.86 14.69
C VAL A 138 -4.36 14.72 15.12
N TRP A 139 -4.79 13.88 16.07
CA TRP A 139 -3.97 12.75 16.52
C TRP A 139 -3.74 11.71 15.40
N LEU A 140 -4.76 11.43 14.56
CA LEU A 140 -4.62 10.52 13.42
C LEU A 140 -3.72 11.12 12.35
N ARG A 141 -3.81 12.43 12.14
CA ARG A 141 -2.90 13.16 11.24
C ARG A 141 -1.46 13.09 11.74
N ALA A 142 -1.23 13.24 13.04
CA ALA A 142 0.11 13.11 13.63
C ALA A 142 0.68 11.69 13.42
N VAL A 143 -0.10 10.65 13.70
CA VAL A 143 0.30 9.25 13.42
C VAL A 143 0.59 9.05 11.93
N ALA A 144 -0.26 9.57 11.05
CA ALA A 144 -0.07 9.47 9.61
C ALA A 144 1.20 10.18 9.12
N VAL A 145 1.54 11.34 9.68
CA VAL A 145 2.79 12.05 9.39
C VAL A 145 4.00 11.24 9.83
N LEU A 146 3.94 10.57 10.99
CA LEU A 146 5.02 9.66 11.42
C LEU A 146 5.19 8.50 10.44
N VAL A 147 4.10 7.82 10.08
CA VAL A 147 4.11 6.71 9.10
C VAL A 147 4.64 7.16 7.75
N ALA A 148 4.15 8.32 7.26
CA ALA A 148 4.60 8.90 6.00
C ALA A 148 6.09 9.28 6.06
N GLY A 149 6.56 9.84 7.18
CA GLY A 149 7.97 10.13 7.41
C GLY A 149 8.82 8.85 7.37
N THR A 150 8.37 7.77 7.99
CA THR A 150 9.06 6.46 7.94
C THR A 150 9.10 5.92 6.50
N CYS A 151 8.01 6.00 5.75
CA CYS A 151 7.97 5.57 4.34
C CYS A 151 8.88 6.43 3.45
N ALA A 152 8.85 7.75 3.62
CA ALA A 152 9.70 8.67 2.86
C ALA A 152 11.19 8.47 3.18
N LEU A 153 11.54 8.28 4.46
CA LEU A 153 12.91 7.96 4.85
C LEU A 153 13.36 6.64 4.23
N ARG A 154 12.54 5.58 4.27
CA ARG A 154 12.87 4.31 3.60
C ARG A 154 13.09 4.51 2.10
N ALA A 155 12.21 5.23 1.41
CA ALA A 155 12.34 5.49 -0.03
C ALA A 155 13.66 6.17 -0.41
N ILE A 156 14.22 6.99 0.49
CA ILE A 156 15.50 7.68 0.28
C ILE A 156 16.69 6.81 0.70
N LEU A 157 16.54 6.06 1.79
CA LEU A 157 17.62 5.28 2.41
C LEU A 157 17.85 3.93 1.73
N ALA A 158 16.81 3.29 1.19
CA ALA A 158 16.92 1.99 0.53
C ALA A 158 17.87 2.00 -0.69
N PRO A 159 17.80 2.99 -1.62
CA PRO A 159 18.78 3.12 -2.71
C PRO A 159 20.22 3.35 -2.25
N LEU A 160 20.43 3.76 -1.00
CA LEU A 160 21.75 3.96 -0.38
C LEU A 160 22.26 2.70 0.35
N GLY A 161 21.52 1.58 0.27
CA GLY A 161 21.87 0.31 0.91
C GLY A 161 21.51 0.22 2.40
N VAL A 162 20.68 1.12 2.91
CA VAL A 162 20.28 1.13 4.32
C VAL A 162 18.95 0.39 4.50
N SER A 163 19.00 -0.77 5.15
CA SER A 163 17.86 -1.68 5.35
C SER A 163 17.11 -1.52 6.68
N ALA A 164 17.50 -0.53 7.50
CA ALA A 164 16.97 -0.36 8.87
C ALA A 164 15.44 -0.16 8.93
N LEU A 165 14.83 0.28 7.82
CA LEU A 165 13.39 0.56 7.72
C LEU A 165 12.63 -0.49 6.89
N ASP A 166 13.29 -1.59 6.51
CA ASP A 166 12.74 -2.54 5.53
C ASP A 166 11.51 -3.28 6.06
N ALA A 167 11.50 -3.57 7.36
CA ALA A 167 10.32 -4.12 8.03
C ALA A 167 9.39 -3.01 8.56
N LEU A 168 9.96 -1.93 9.11
CA LEU A 168 9.22 -0.95 9.89
C LEU A 168 8.24 -0.13 9.03
N ALA A 169 8.68 0.39 7.87
CA ALA A 169 7.84 1.22 7.02
C ALA A 169 6.58 0.49 6.50
N PRO A 170 6.67 -0.71 5.90
CA PRO A 170 5.48 -1.43 5.44
C PRO A 170 4.56 -1.83 6.60
N LEU A 171 5.11 -2.27 7.74
CA LEU A 171 4.29 -2.60 8.91
C LEU A 171 3.57 -1.38 9.48
N ALA A 172 4.23 -0.22 9.54
CA ALA A 172 3.63 1.03 10.01
C ALA A 172 2.47 1.48 9.08
N PHE A 173 2.65 1.34 7.77
CA PHE A 173 1.58 1.60 6.79
C PHE A 173 0.39 0.65 6.98
N VAL A 174 0.64 -0.65 7.06
CA VAL A 174 -0.40 -1.67 7.29
C VAL A 174 -1.16 -1.42 8.59
N ALA A 175 -0.44 -1.10 9.67
CA ALA A 175 -1.04 -0.79 10.97
C ALA A 175 -1.95 0.44 10.90
N LEU A 176 -1.55 1.48 10.15
CA LEU A 176 -2.38 2.67 9.95
C LEU A 176 -3.65 2.35 9.15
N ILE A 177 -3.54 1.60 8.05
CA ILE A 177 -4.72 1.19 7.27
C ILE A 177 -5.67 0.37 8.13
N LEU A 178 -5.16 -0.56 8.94
CA LEU A 178 -5.96 -1.36 9.85
C LEU A 178 -6.65 -0.48 10.92
N LEU A 179 -5.92 0.48 11.51
CA LEU A 179 -6.47 1.44 12.47
C LEU A 179 -7.62 2.25 11.87
N LEU A 180 -7.43 2.80 10.67
CA LEU A 180 -8.49 3.55 9.97
C LEU A 180 -9.68 2.64 9.63
N SER A 181 -9.43 1.40 9.22
CA SER A 181 -10.47 0.41 8.91
C SER A 181 -11.34 0.09 10.13
N ILE A 182 -10.71 -0.18 11.28
CA ILE A 182 -11.39 -0.43 12.56
C ILE A 182 -12.21 0.79 12.97
N ARG A 183 -11.67 2.00 12.81
CA ARG A 183 -12.38 3.24 13.15
C ARG A 183 -13.63 3.45 12.30
N VAL A 184 -13.54 3.17 10.99
CA VAL A 184 -14.68 3.23 10.06
C VAL A 184 -15.74 2.20 10.45
N LEU A 185 -15.34 0.97 10.79
CA LEU A 185 -16.24 -0.09 11.29
C LEU A 185 -16.94 0.30 12.59
N ALA A 186 -16.21 0.91 13.53
CA ALA A 186 -16.72 1.38 14.80
C ALA A 186 -17.66 2.60 14.69
N GLY A 187 -17.81 3.20 13.50
CA GLY A 187 -18.70 4.33 13.26
C GLY A 187 -18.17 5.69 13.78
N ALA A 188 -16.93 5.76 14.26
CA ALA A 188 -16.32 6.96 14.81
C ALA A 188 -15.93 8.04 13.76
N GLY A 189 -16.46 7.92 12.55
CA GLY A 189 -16.36 8.89 11.45
C GLY A 189 -17.64 9.67 11.17
N GLY A 190 -18.74 9.40 11.87
CA GLY A 190 -20.03 10.11 11.74
C GLY A 190 -20.25 11.14 12.83
N GLY A 191 -20.48 12.40 12.45
CA GLY A 191 -20.98 13.41 13.38
C GLY A 191 -22.27 12.94 14.05
N ARG A 192 -22.39 13.19 15.35
CA ARG A 192 -23.64 13.07 16.09
C ARG A 192 -24.70 13.92 15.38
N VAL A 193 -25.76 13.30 14.87
CA VAL A 193 -27.02 14.02 14.65
C VAL A 193 -27.58 14.23 16.05
N GLY A 194 -27.45 15.45 16.56
CA GLY A 194 -28.14 15.86 17.78
C GLY A 194 -29.65 15.79 17.56
N PRO A 195 -30.44 15.53 18.62
CA PRO A 195 -31.90 15.56 18.50
C PRO A 195 -32.33 16.94 17.99
N ALA A 196 -33.21 16.95 17.00
CA ALA A 196 -33.84 18.18 16.52
C ALA A 196 -34.53 18.85 17.72
N GLU A 197 -34.09 20.05 18.08
CA GLU A 197 -34.90 20.94 18.89
C GLU A 197 -36.10 21.33 18.02
N ASP A 198 -37.28 20.86 18.43
CA ASP A 198 -38.58 21.32 17.92
C ASP A 198 -38.76 22.78 18.37
N PRO A 199 -38.90 23.75 17.45
CA PRO A 199 -39.38 25.06 17.83
C PRO A 199 -40.89 24.99 18.08
N ALA A 200 -41.28 25.56 19.23
CA ALA A 200 -42.64 25.65 19.76
C ALA A 200 -43.65 26.35 18.81
#